data_AF-A0A093ZRB7-F1
#
_entry.id   AF-A0A093ZRB7-F1
#
_cell.length_a   1.000
_cell.length_b   1.000
_cell.length_c   1.000
_cell.angle_alpha   90.00
_cell.angle_beta   90.00
_cell.angle_gamma   90.00
#
_symmetry.space_group_name_H-M   'P 1'
#
loop_
_entity.id
_entity.type
_entity.pdbx_description
1 polymer ?
#
loop_
_entity_poly.entity_id
_entity_poly.type
_entity_poly.pdbx_seq_one_letter_code
_entity_poly.pdbx_strand_id
1 'polypeptide(L)'
;MEQQLRDLEKRFAAEQLKSKEAEARAEEEQQKSKQAEARAQEEQRRREAAEAESQPKNLIEYLETCHRFSLALKVITDKSLSTKGDATVPTGRPFPRRIVPWEDFPAQQEKIWGKLSISPGFNSQRVFPSEHQLDYVLK
;
A
#
# COMPACT_ATOMS: atom_id res chain seq x y z
N MET A 1 -71.73 24.99 14.15
CA MET A 1 -71.24 24.07 13.11
C MET A 1 -69.96 24.60 12.45
N GLU A 2 -69.94 25.84 11.94
CA GLU A 2 -68.75 26.43 11.30
C GLU A 2 -67.48 26.50 12.17
N GLN A 3 -67.63 26.76 13.47
CA GLN A 3 -66.50 26.91 14.38
C GLN A 3 -65.75 25.58 14.59
N GLN A 4 -66.47 24.46 14.55
CA GLN A 4 -65.89 23.13 14.65
C GLN A 4 -65.16 22.72 13.36
N LEU A 5 -65.65 23.16 12.19
CA LEU A 5 -64.96 22.95 10.91
C LEU A 5 -63.62 23.71 10.87
N ARG A 6 -63.60 24.97 11.29
CA ARG A 6 -62.37 25.79 11.35
C ARG A 6 -61.33 25.21 12.31
N ASP A 7 -61.76 24.67 13.45
CA ASP A 7 -60.85 24.01 14.40
C ASP A 7 -60.31 22.67 13.88
N LEU A 8 -61.13 21.91 13.14
CA LEU A 8 -60.69 20.68 12.47
C LEU A 8 -59.66 20.98 11.37
N GLU A 9 -59.88 22.01 10.54
CA GLU A 9 -58.92 22.44 9.52
C GLU A 9 -57.58 22.87 10.12
N LYS A 10 -57.60 23.64 11.22
CA LYS A 10 -56.38 24.03 11.93
C LYS A 10 -55.62 22.83 12.50
N ARG A 11 -56.33 21.85 13.06
CA ARG A 11 -55.73 20.60 13.58
C ARG A 11 -55.09 19.79 12.46
N PHE A 12 -55.79 19.62 11.34
CA PHE A 12 -55.27 18.91 10.18
C PHE A 12 -54.03 19.60 9.59
N ALA A 13 -54.04 20.93 9.46
CA ALA A 13 -52.88 21.69 9.00
C ALA A 13 -51.67 21.58 9.95
N ALA A 14 -51.91 21.62 11.27
CA ALA A 14 -50.86 21.44 12.27
C ALA A 14 -50.27 20.01 12.26
N GLU A 15 -51.10 19.00 12.02
CA GLU A 15 -50.69 17.61 11.90
C GLU A 15 -49.88 17.35 10.62
N GLN A 16 -50.29 17.93 9.50
CA GLN A 16 -49.53 17.93 8.25
C GLN A 16 -48.17 18.60 8.40
N LEU A 17 -48.09 19.74 9.10
CA LEU A 17 -46.81 20.42 9.35
C LEU A 17 -45.88 19.56 10.22
N LYS A 18 -46.41 18.97 11.30
CA LYS A 18 -45.64 18.04 12.14
C LYS A 18 -45.15 16.83 11.37
N SER A 19 -45.98 16.27 10.48
CA SER A 19 -45.58 15.13 9.64
C SER A 19 -44.44 15.51 8.69
N LYS A 20 -44.51 16.67 8.04
CA LYS A 20 -43.44 17.16 7.16
C LYS A 20 -42.15 17.46 7.90
N GLU A 21 -42.23 18.03 9.11
CA GLU A 21 -41.05 18.25 9.94
C GLU A 21 -40.43 16.95 10.43
N ALA A 22 -41.25 15.94 10.73
CA ALA A 22 -40.77 14.61 11.11
C ALA A 22 -40.09 13.90 9.93
N GLU A 23 -40.67 14.00 8.74
CA GLU A 23 -40.11 13.46 7.50
C GLU A 23 -38.78 14.14 7.15
N ALA A 24 -38.71 15.47 7.19
CA ALA A 24 -37.48 16.21 6.94
C ALA A 24 -36.37 15.87 7.96
N ARG A 25 -36.72 15.68 9.24
CA ARG A 25 -35.77 15.22 10.26
C ARG A 25 -35.28 13.80 10.00
N ALA A 26 -36.18 12.89 9.60
CA ALA A 26 -35.82 11.51 9.26
C ALA A 26 -34.90 11.46 8.03
N GLU A 27 -35.16 12.27 7.01
CA GLU A 27 -34.30 12.39 5.83
C GLU A 27 -32.91 12.95 6.20
N GLU A 28 -32.85 13.99 7.03
CA GLU A 28 -31.59 14.57 7.48
C GLU A 28 -30.77 13.56 8.31
N GLU A 29 -31.43 12.82 9.20
CA GLU A 29 -30.80 11.76 10.00
C GLU A 29 -30.31 10.61 9.11
N GLN A 30 -31.12 10.18 8.14
CA GLN A 30 -30.72 9.17 7.16
C GLN A 30 -29.51 9.65 6.34
N GLN A 31 -29.48 10.92 5.93
CA GLN A 31 -28.38 11.47 5.16
C GLN A 31 -27.11 11.59 6.00
N LYS A 32 -27.22 11.98 7.28
CA LYS A 32 -26.10 11.98 8.23
C LYS A 32 -25.57 10.57 8.45
N SER A 33 -26.47 9.59 8.60
CA SER A 33 -26.11 8.17 8.76
C SER A 33 -25.33 7.66 7.54
N LYS A 34 -25.82 7.90 6.32
CA LYS A 34 -25.13 7.54 5.07
C LYS A 34 -23.76 8.20 4.94
N GLN A 35 -23.63 9.48 5.29
CA GLN A 35 -22.34 10.17 5.27
C GLN A 35 -21.38 9.61 6.32
N ALA A 36 -21.86 9.28 7.52
CA ALA A 36 -21.05 8.67 8.55
C ALA A 36 -20.56 7.28 8.13
N GLU A 37 -21.43 6.47 7.53
CA GLU A 37 -21.07 5.15 7.00
C GLU A 37 -20.03 5.24 5.88
N ALA A 38 -20.22 6.15 4.91
CA ALA A 38 -19.27 6.35 3.82
C ALA A 38 -17.89 6.78 4.34
N ARG A 39 -17.83 7.66 5.35
CA ARG A 39 -16.57 8.06 6.00
C ARG A 39 -15.92 6.89 6.74
N ALA A 40 -16.70 6.08 7.44
CA ALA A 40 -16.19 4.91 8.15
C ALA A 40 -15.63 3.87 7.18
N GLN A 41 -16.30 3.61 6.06
CA GLN A 41 -15.81 2.71 5.01
C GLN A 41 -14.52 3.21 4.37
N GLU A 42 -14.42 4.51 4.10
CA GLU A 42 -13.19 5.07 3.51
C GLU A 42 -12.02 5.03 4.50
N GLU A 43 -12.25 5.37 5.76
CA GLU A 43 -11.22 5.21 6.80
C GLU A 43 -10.79 3.75 6.96
N GLN A 44 -11.73 2.80 6.92
CA GLN A 44 -11.42 1.38 6.98
C GLN A 44 -10.56 0.94 5.79
N ARG A 45 -10.92 1.32 4.56
CA ARG A 45 -10.13 1.04 3.36
C ARG A 45 -8.72 1.63 3.44
N ARG A 46 -8.59 2.86 3.94
CA ARG A 46 -7.28 3.51 4.11
C ARG A 46 -6.42 2.77 5.13
N ARG A 47 -7.01 2.30 6.23
CA ARG A 47 -6.31 1.50 7.24
C ARG A 47 -5.86 0.16 6.67
N GLU A 48 -6.74 -0.55 5.98
CA GLU A 48 -6.42 -1.83 5.35
C GLU A 48 -5.30 -1.69 4.31
N ALA A 49 -5.32 -0.63 3.50
CA ALA A 49 -4.26 -0.34 2.55
C ALA A 49 -2.91 -0.06 3.24
N ALA A 50 -2.91 0.81 4.26
CA ALA A 50 -1.71 1.13 5.02
C ALA A 50 -1.15 -0.09 5.77
N GLU A 51 -2.03 -0.95 6.29
CA GLU A 51 -1.64 -2.21 6.92
C GLU A 51 -1.01 -3.15 5.90
N ALA A 52 -1.63 -3.33 4.72
CA ALA A 52 -1.11 -4.15 3.64
C ALA A 52 0.27 -3.68 3.17
N GLU A 53 0.51 -2.38 3.05
CA GLU A 53 1.83 -1.82 2.73
C GLU A 53 2.88 -2.05 3.82
N SER A 54 2.43 -2.17 5.07
CA SER A 54 3.28 -2.43 6.25
C SER A 54 3.50 -3.92 6.52
N GLN A 55 2.72 -4.81 5.92
CA GLN A 55 2.86 -6.25 6.09
C GLN A 55 4.22 -6.72 5.54
N PRO A 56 4.99 -7.50 6.32
CA PRO A 56 6.19 -8.15 5.83
C PRO A 56 5.89 -9.08 4.65
N LYS A 57 6.86 -9.16 3.74
CA LYS A 57 6.76 -10.00 2.54
C LYS A 57 7.29 -11.40 2.80
N ASN A 58 6.76 -12.38 2.07
CA ASN A 58 7.44 -13.67 1.92
C ASN A 58 8.58 -13.56 0.91
N LEU A 59 9.35 -14.64 0.71
CA LEU A 59 10.51 -14.62 -0.17
C LEU A 59 10.14 -14.27 -1.62
N ILE A 60 9.05 -14.87 -2.14
CA ILE A 60 8.63 -14.68 -3.53
C ILE A 60 8.20 -13.23 -3.76
N GLU A 61 7.32 -12.71 -2.91
CA GLU A 61 6.87 -11.31 -2.96
C GLU A 61 8.05 -10.33 -2.89
N TYR A 62 9.04 -10.63 -2.02
CA TYR A 62 10.24 -9.81 -1.90
C TYR A 62 11.10 -9.81 -3.16
N LEU A 63 11.33 -10.97 -3.76
CA LEU A 63 12.10 -11.10 -5.00
C LEU A 63 11.40 -10.42 -6.19
N GLU A 64 10.07 -10.48 -6.26
CA GLU A 64 9.28 -9.74 -7.26
C GLU A 64 9.50 -8.23 -7.12
N THR A 65 9.48 -7.68 -5.90
CA THR A 65 9.81 -6.28 -5.65
C THR A 65 11.24 -5.95 -6.09
N CYS A 66 12.22 -6.79 -5.75
CA CYS A 66 13.62 -6.61 -6.19
C CYS A 66 13.77 -6.69 -7.71
N HIS A 67 13.02 -7.56 -8.38
CA HIS A 67 13.05 -7.68 -9.83
C HIS A 67 12.50 -6.42 -10.49
N ARG A 68 11.36 -5.89 -9.99
CA ARG A 68 10.80 -4.61 -10.43
C ARG A 68 11.81 -3.47 -10.28
N PHE A 69 12.54 -3.43 -9.17
CA PHE A 69 13.64 -2.47 -8.97
C PHE A 69 14.72 -2.63 -10.03
N SER A 70 15.20 -3.85 -10.25
CA SER A 70 16.26 -4.11 -11.24
C SER A 70 15.86 -3.69 -12.65
N LEU A 71 14.58 -3.81 -13.01
CA LEU A 71 14.04 -3.38 -14.30
C LEU A 71 13.95 -1.85 -14.41
N ALA A 72 13.75 -1.14 -13.29
CA ALA A 72 13.68 0.30 -13.25
C ALA A 72 15.05 0.99 -13.35
N LEU A 73 16.15 0.26 -13.11
CA LEU A 73 17.51 0.79 -13.17
C LEU A 73 17.86 1.29 -14.58
N LYS A 74 18.29 2.55 -14.66
CA LYS A 74 18.82 3.15 -15.90
C LYS A 74 20.34 3.09 -15.89
N VAL A 75 20.91 2.35 -16.83
CA VAL A 75 22.37 2.30 -17.00
C VAL A 75 22.84 3.63 -17.60
N ILE A 76 23.57 4.41 -16.80
CA ILE A 76 24.21 5.64 -17.26
C ILE A 76 25.53 5.27 -17.95
N THR A 77 25.60 5.49 -19.25
CA THR A 77 26.81 5.21 -20.06
C THR A 77 27.70 6.44 -20.23
N ASP A 78 27.24 7.62 -19.81
CA ASP A 78 28.04 8.84 -19.87
C ASP A 78 29.15 8.81 -18.81
N LYS A 79 30.40 8.74 -19.30
CA LYS A 79 31.61 8.73 -18.48
C LYS A 79 31.78 10.02 -17.68
N SER A 80 31.20 11.13 -18.13
CA SER A 80 31.30 12.42 -17.44
C SER A 80 30.63 12.44 -16.07
N LEU A 81 29.60 11.59 -15.91
CA LEU A 81 28.81 11.39 -14.69
C LEU A 81 29.39 10.32 -13.76
N SER A 82 30.48 9.67 -14.17
CA SER A 82 31.18 8.69 -13.33
C SER A 82 32.03 9.40 -12.27
N THR A 83 32.21 8.75 -11.12
CA THR A 83 33.13 9.22 -10.08
C THR A 83 34.52 9.42 -10.67
N LYS A 84 35.02 10.65 -10.63
CA LYS A 84 36.34 11.02 -11.14
C LYS A 84 37.39 10.85 -10.03
N GLY A 85 38.55 10.32 -10.39
CA GLY A 85 39.69 10.14 -9.50
C GLY A 85 40.17 8.69 -9.47
N ASP A 86 41.43 8.50 -9.06
CA ASP A 86 41.96 7.17 -8.82
C ASP A 86 41.39 6.59 -7.53
N ALA A 87 41.00 5.32 -7.57
CA ALA A 87 40.55 4.62 -6.40
C ALA A 87 41.73 4.47 -5.41
N THR A 88 41.52 4.90 -4.17
CA THR A 88 42.49 4.70 -3.09
C THR A 88 42.68 3.19 -2.89
N VAL A 89 43.93 2.71 -3.00
CA VAL A 89 44.25 1.30 -2.74
C VAL A 89 44.33 1.11 -1.21
N PRO A 90 43.39 0.37 -0.60
CA PRO A 90 43.37 0.20 0.84
C PRO A 90 44.51 -0.71 1.32
N THR A 91 45.27 -0.27 2.32
CA THR A 91 46.32 -1.08 2.95
C THR A 91 45.70 -2.28 3.68
N GLY A 92 46.19 -3.50 3.39
CA GLY A 92 45.76 -4.73 4.09
C GLY A 92 44.40 -5.29 3.68
N ARG A 93 43.79 -4.82 2.58
CA ARG A 93 42.52 -5.35 2.07
C ARG A 93 42.62 -5.74 0.59
N PRO A 94 41.92 -6.80 0.15
CA PRO A 94 41.82 -7.12 -1.27
C PRO A 94 41.21 -5.95 -2.04
N PHE A 95 41.88 -5.53 -3.12
CA PHE A 95 41.41 -4.48 -4.02
C PHE A 95 41.16 -5.08 -5.41
N PRO A 96 39.90 -5.35 -5.80
CA PRO A 96 39.59 -5.92 -7.12
C PRO A 96 40.05 -4.99 -8.24
N ARG A 97 40.84 -5.51 -9.18
CA ARG A 97 41.35 -4.73 -10.34
C ARG A 97 40.57 -4.96 -11.63
N ARG A 98 39.77 -6.02 -11.68
CA ARG A 98 39.06 -6.45 -12.89
C ARG A 98 37.70 -7.00 -12.49
N ILE A 99 36.69 -6.68 -13.30
CA ILE A 99 35.41 -7.39 -13.30
C ILE A 99 35.59 -8.56 -14.27
N VAL A 100 35.37 -9.78 -13.80
CA VAL A 100 35.50 -11.00 -14.60
C VAL A 100 34.15 -11.73 -14.65
N PRO A 101 33.83 -12.43 -15.75
CA PRO A 101 32.65 -13.27 -15.81
C PRO A 101 32.66 -14.34 -14.72
N TRP A 102 31.49 -14.59 -14.13
CA TRP A 102 31.30 -15.66 -13.15
C TRP A 102 30.67 -16.88 -13.85
N GLU A 103 31.52 -17.67 -14.51
CA GLU A 103 31.11 -18.73 -15.45
C GLU A 103 30.20 -19.80 -14.83
N ASP A 104 30.44 -20.19 -13.58
CA ASP A 104 29.67 -21.24 -12.91
C ASP A 104 28.50 -20.70 -12.07
N PHE A 105 28.25 -19.39 -12.11
CA PHE A 105 27.19 -18.76 -11.33
C PHE A 105 25.81 -19.38 -11.57
N PRO A 106 25.34 -19.61 -12.82
CA PRO A 106 24.01 -20.20 -13.03
C PRO A 106 23.84 -21.57 -12.36
N ALA A 107 24.86 -22.44 -12.50
CA ALA A 107 24.85 -23.77 -11.90
C ALA A 107 24.94 -23.73 -10.37
N GLN A 108 25.71 -22.79 -9.81
CA GLN A 108 25.74 -22.57 -8.36
C GLN A 108 24.40 -22.04 -7.85
N GLN A 109 23.79 -21.09 -8.57
CA GLN A 109 22.51 -20.49 -8.21
C GLN A 109 21.40 -21.55 -8.17
N GLU A 110 21.33 -22.43 -9.17
CA GLU A 110 20.35 -23.54 -9.18
C GLU A 110 20.52 -24.47 -7.98
N LYS A 111 21.75 -24.83 -7.62
CA LYS A 111 22.03 -25.66 -6.43
C LYS A 111 21.60 -24.96 -5.14
N ILE A 112 21.77 -23.64 -5.05
CA ILE A 112 21.34 -22.85 -3.90
C ILE A 112 19.81 -22.84 -3.84
N TRP A 113 19.13 -22.55 -4.95
CA TRP A 113 17.67 -22.58 -5.03
C TRP A 113 17.10 -23.95 -4.67
N GLY A 114 17.69 -25.04 -5.16
CA GLY A 114 17.28 -26.39 -4.78
C GLY A 114 17.32 -26.64 -3.26
N LYS A 115 18.24 -26.00 -2.53
CA LYS A 115 18.29 -26.09 -1.05
C LYS A 115 17.26 -25.17 -0.38
N LEU A 116 17.06 -23.96 -0.91
CA LEU A 116 16.17 -22.96 -0.34
C LEU A 116 14.69 -23.29 -0.58
N SER A 117 14.34 -23.80 -1.76
CA SER A 117 12.96 -24.12 -2.16
C SER A 117 12.33 -25.25 -1.33
N ILE A 118 13.14 -26.13 -0.74
CA ILE A 118 12.66 -27.24 0.10
C ILE A 118 12.24 -26.73 1.49
N SER A 119 12.73 -25.57 1.95
CA SER A 119 12.43 -25.03 3.27
C SER A 119 11.09 -24.27 3.26
N PRO A 120 10.00 -24.83 3.82
CA PRO A 120 8.70 -24.16 3.81
C PRO A 120 8.72 -22.90 4.68
N GLY A 121 9.53 -22.92 5.74
CA GLY A 121 9.75 -21.78 6.63
C GLY A 121 10.37 -20.60 5.90
N PHE A 122 11.47 -20.82 5.16
CA PHE A 122 12.14 -19.72 4.47
C PHE A 122 11.30 -19.11 3.34
N ASN A 123 10.60 -19.94 2.57
CA ASN A 123 9.84 -19.46 1.42
C ASN A 123 8.50 -18.80 1.81
N SER A 124 7.83 -19.33 2.84
CA SER A 124 6.46 -18.92 3.18
C SER A 124 6.38 -17.93 4.34
N GLN A 125 7.40 -17.86 5.21
CA GLN A 125 7.39 -16.92 6.31
C GLN A 125 7.49 -15.48 5.80
N ARG A 126 6.63 -14.64 6.33
CA ARG A 126 6.61 -13.20 6.08
C ARG A 126 7.64 -12.50 6.98
N VAL A 127 8.91 -12.65 6.64
CA VAL A 127 10.05 -12.08 7.40
C VAL A 127 10.87 -11.08 6.58
N PHE A 128 10.53 -10.89 5.31
CA PHE A 128 11.21 -9.96 4.43
C PHE A 128 10.59 -8.56 4.55
N PRO A 129 11.36 -7.50 4.22
CA PRO A 129 10.88 -6.14 4.34
C PRO A 129 9.53 -5.89 3.63
N SER A 130 8.69 -5.08 4.25
CA SER A 130 7.41 -4.66 3.68
C SER A 130 7.58 -3.72 2.48
N GLU A 131 6.47 -3.37 1.80
CA GLU A 131 6.53 -2.43 0.66
C GLU A 131 7.05 -1.07 1.13
N HIS A 132 6.47 -0.54 2.21
CA HIS A 132 6.89 0.73 2.80
C HIS A 132 8.38 0.72 3.18
N GLN A 133 8.90 -0.41 3.67
CA GLN A 133 10.33 -0.52 4.00
C GLN A 133 11.25 -0.57 2.78
N LEU A 134 10.73 -0.83 1.58
CA LEU A 134 11.51 -0.85 0.34
C LEU A 134 11.42 0.47 -0.45
N ASP A 135 10.45 1.32 -0.14
CA ASP A 135 10.28 2.64 -0.77
C ASP A 135 11.50 3.56 -0.65
N TYR A 136 12.30 3.44 0.42
CA TYR A 136 13.51 4.28 0.54
C TYR A 136 14.55 3.96 -0.53
N VAL A 137 14.53 2.74 -1.08
CA VAL A 137 15.43 2.33 -2.17
C VAL A 137 14.92 2.87 -3.51
N LEU A 138 13.63 3.17 -3.65
CA LEU A 138 13.00 3.66 -4.88
C LEU A 138 13.17 5.18 -5.10
N LYS A 139 13.70 5.92 -4.12
CA LYS A 139 13.94 7.37 -4.22
C LYS A 139 15.35 7.67 -4.74
#